data_AF-A0AAN8XGU4-F1
#
_entry.id   AF-A0AAN8XGU4-F1
#
_cell.length_a   1.000
_cell.length_b   1.000
_cell.length_c   1.000
_cell.angle_alpha   90.00
_cell.angle_beta   90.00
_cell.angle_gamma   90.00
#
_symmetry.space_group_name_H-M   'P 1'
#
loop_
_entity.id
_entity.type
_entity.pdbx_description
1 polymer ?
#
loop_
_entity_poly.entity_id
_entity_poly.type
_entity_poly.pdbx_seq_one_letter_code
_entity_poly.pdbx_strand_id
1 'polypeptide(L)'
;LRLAALNLPSTGDMRGVRGADFRCFREARAAGLQGTFRAFLTSRVQNLDSIVRYQDRNLPVVNIKGEVLFNTWREIFSGSGAYFSHKPRIFSFDGKDVLNNPL
;
A
#
# COMPACT_ATOMS: atom_id res chain seq x y z
N LEU A 1 6.84 3.74 6.58
CA LEU A 1 5.51 3.21 6.16
C LEU A 1 5.74 2.13 5.10
N ARG A 2 4.95 1.05 5.07
CA ARG A 2 5.12 0.00 4.05
C ARG A 2 3.94 -0.02 3.08
N LEU A 3 4.24 -0.10 1.78
CA LEU A 3 3.27 -0.35 0.71
C LEU A 3 3.49 -1.75 0.16
N ALA A 4 2.41 -2.50 0.02
CA ALA A 4 2.40 -3.87 -0.47
C ALA A 4 1.14 -4.10 -1.32
N ALA A 5 1.23 -5.01 -2.28
CA ALA A 5 0.05 -5.49 -3.00
C ALA A 5 -0.61 -6.64 -2.23
N LEU A 6 -1.91 -6.87 -2.48
CA LEU A 6 -2.53 -8.16 -2.15
C LEU A 6 -1.93 -9.25 -3.04
N ASN A 7 -1.97 -10.50 -2.57
CA ASN A 7 -1.38 -11.65 -3.28
C ASN A 7 -2.08 -11.96 -4.61
N LEU A 8 -3.35 -11.56 -4.74
CA LEU A 8 -4.14 -11.77 -5.95
C LEU A 8 -4.84 -10.47 -6.36
N PRO A 9 -5.02 -10.24 -7.67
CA PRO A 9 -5.85 -9.13 -8.14
C PRO A 9 -7.28 -9.30 -7.63
N SER A 10 -7.95 -8.17 -7.38
CA SER A 10 -9.33 -8.14 -6.91
C SER A 10 -10.15 -7.25 -7.83
N THR A 11 -11.41 -7.64 -8.06
CA THR A 11 -12.39 -6.76 -8.71
C THR A 11 -12.88 -5.69 -7.72
N GLY A 12 -13.73 -4.77 -8.21
CA GLY A 12 -14.36 -3.75 -7.35
C GLY A 12 -15.30 -4.30 -6.27
N ASP A 13 -15.74 -5.55 -6.37
CA ASP A 13 -16.56 -6.21 -5.35
C ASP A 13 -15.69 -6.69 -4.17
N MET A 14 -15.16 -5.71 -3.45
CA MET A 14 -14.27 -5.94 -2.33
C MET A 14 -15.00 -6.16 -1.00
N ARG A 15 -16.34 -6.21 -1.00
CA ARG A 15 -17.20 -6.11 0.19
C ARG A 15 -16.96 -4.82 0.98
N GLY A 16 -16.77 -3.72 0.26
CA GLY A 16 -16.45 -2.39 0.80
C GLY A 16 -15.03 -2.28 1.36
N VAL A 17 -14.70 -1.10 1.90
CA VAL A 17 -13.35 -0.81 2.44
C VAL A 17 -12.98 -1.72 3.61
N ARG A 18 -13.96 -2.15 4.43
CA ARG A 18 -13.72 -3.09 5.53
C ARG A 18 -13.28 -4.47 5.03
N GLY A 19 -13.87 -4.95 3.93
CA GLY A 19 -13.46 -6.21 3.32
C GLY A 19 -12.06 -6.13 2.72
N ALA A 20 -11.71 -4.99 2.11
CA ALA A 20 -10.36 -4.74 1.61
C ALA A 20 -9.33 -4.64 2.76
N ASP A 21 -9.62 -3.86 3.81
CA ASP A 21 -8.79 -3.73 5.02
C ASP A 21 -8.55 -5.11 5.67
N PHE A 22 -9.58 -5.95 5.75
CA PHE A 22 -9.46 -7.30 6.31
C PHE A 22 -8.52 -8.21 5.49
N ARG A 23 -8.55 -8.11 4.15
CA ARG A 23 -7.60 -8.84 3.30
C ARG A 23 -6.16 -8.38 3.53
N CYS A 24 -5.93 -7.06 3.60
CA CYS A 24 -4.61 -6.51 3.93
C CYS A 24 -4.10 -7.01 5.28
N PHE A 25 -4.94 -7.00 6.32
CA PHE A 25 -4.60 -7.53 7.64
C PHE A 25 -4.23 -9.01 7.58
N ARG A 26 -5.07 -9.84 6.95
CA ARG A 26 -4.88 -11.30 6.90
C ARG A 26 -3.58 -11.67 6.18
N GLU A 27 -3.33 -11.07 5.02
CA GLU A 27 -2.16 -11.40 4.18
C GLU A 27 -0.85 -10.85 4.78
N ALA A 28 -0.87 -9.65 5.35
CA ALA A 28 0.28 -9.12 6.09
C ALA A 28 0.67 -10.03 7.26
N ARG A 29 -0.33 -10.51 8.03
CA ARG A 29 -0.10 -11.42 9.15
C ARG A 29 0.44 -12.77 8.70
N ALA A 30 -0.08 -13.32 7.60
CA ALA A 30 0.42 -14.57 7.01
C ALA A 30 1.89 -14.43 6.53
N ALA A 31 2.28 -13.25 6.04
CA ALA A 31 3.64 -12.92 5.65
C ALA A 31 4.57 -12.55 6.84
N GLY A 32 4.08 -12.62 8.08
CA GLY A 32 4.86 -12.28 9.27
C GLY A 32 5.18 -10.78 9.41
N LEU A 33 4.50 -9.90 8.66
CA LEU A 33 4.72 -8.46 8.76
C LEU A 33 4.02 -7.90 10.00
N GLN A 34 4.76 -7.12 10.79
CA GLN A 34 4.24 -6.44 11.96
C GLN A 34 3.60 -5.10 11.59
N GLY A 35 2.65 -4.66 12.42
CA GLY A 35 1.95 -3.38 12.28
C GLY A 35 0.55 -3.51 11.68
N THR A 36 -0.06 -2.37 11.35
CA THR A 36 -1.42 -2.31 10.80
C THR A 36 -1.38 -1.99 9.31
N PHE A 37 -1.80 -2.96 8.49
CA PHE A 37 -1.98 -2.76 7.05
C PHE A 37 -3.45 -2.45 6.75
N ARG A 38 -3.67 -1.42 5.94
CA ARG A 38 -5.00 -0.96 5.48
C ARG A 38 -4.98 -0.85 3.97
N ALA A 39 -6.15 -0.98 3.35
CA ALA A 39 -6.30 -0.87 1.91
C ALA A 39 -5.97 0.55 1.44
N PHE A 40 -5.13 0.65 0.40
CA PHE A 40 -4.81 1.90 -0.27
C PHE A 40 -5.96 2.30 -1.22
N LEU A 41 -7.12 2.63 -0.64
CA LEU A 41 -8.34 3.01 -1.35
C LEU A 41 -9.01 4.21 -0.69
N THR A 42 -9.63 5.06 -1.50
CA THR A 42 -10.61 6.02 -0.97
C THR A 42 -11.93 5.31 -0.69
N SER A 43 -12.69 5.83 0.27
CA SER A 43 -14.06 5.39 0.56
C SER A 43 -14.97 6.59 0.79
N ARG A 44 -16.28 6.35 0.94
CA ARG A 44 -17.27 7.43 1.17
C ARG A 44 -16.95 8.32 2.37
N VAL A 45 -16.21 7.80 3.36
CA VAL A 45 -15.94 8.49 4.64
C VAL A 45 -14.46 8.71 4.90
N GLN A 46 -13.57 8.30 3.98
CA GLN A 46 -12.14 8.39 4.18
C GLN A 46 -11.41 8.65 2.88
N ASN A 47 -10.69 9.77 2.82
CA ASN A 47 -9.78 10.10 1.73
C ASN A 47 -8.47 9.32 1.85
N LEU A 48 -7.86 9.04 0.71
CA LEU A 48 -6.65 8.22 0.64
C LEU A 48 -5.50 8.81 1.46
N ASP A 49 -5.29 10.12 1.40
CA ASP A 49 -4.22 10.86 2.10
C ASP A 49 -4.33 10.76 3.64
N SER A 50 -5.54 10.49 4.14
CA SER A 50 -5.87 10.42 5.57
C SER A 50 -5.65 9.04 6.21
N ILE A 51 -5.28 8.02 5.43
CA ILE A 51 -5.00 6.67 5.96
C ILE A 51 -3.84 6.70 6.96
N VAL A 52 -2.81 7.48 6.66
CA VAL A 52 -1.62 7.65 7.51
C VAL A 52 -1.84 8.81 8.49
N ARG A 53 -1.55 8.55 9.77
CA ARG A 53 -1.62 9.54 10.86
C ARG A 53 -0.78 10.75 10.50
N TYR A 54 -1.28 11.95 10.82
CA TYR A 54 -0.65 13.21 10.40
C TYR A 54 0.85 13.30 10.75
N GLN A 55 1.23 12.86 11.96
CA GLN A 55 2.60 12.83 12.47
C GLN A 55 3.55 11.92 11.66
N ASP A 56 3.03 10.88 11.03
CA ASP A 56 3.82 9.88 10.29
C ASP A 56 3.97 10.22 8.81
N ARG A 57 3.34 11.31 8.33
CA ARG A 57 3.27 11.63 6.89
C ARG A 57 4.61 12.08 6.29
N ASN A 58 5.59 12.43 7.12
CA ASN A 58 6.95 12.75 6.68
C ASN A 58 7.87 11.51 6.63
N LEU A 59 7.38 10.33 7.01
CA LEU A 59 8.16 9.09 6.92
C LEU A 59 8.19 8.57 5.47
N PRO A 60 9.28 7.89 5.07
CA PRO A 60 9.36 7.26 3.76
C PRO A 60 8.36 6.13 3.60
N VAL A 61 7.91 5.95 2.35
CA VAL A 61 7.08 4.84 1.93
C VAL A 61 7.99 3.83 1.24
N VAL A 62 8.12 2.65 1.83
CA VAL A 62 8.98 1.57 1.33
C VAL A 62 8.16 0.36 0.91
N ASN A 63 8.69 -0.51 0.05
CA ASN A 63 8.10 -1.82 -0.20
C ASN A 63 8.36 -2.79 0.98
N ILE A 64 7.87 -4.03 0.90
CA ILE A 64 8.06 -5.01 1.98
C ILE A 64 9.52 -5.47 2.16
N LYS A 65 10.40 -5.18 1.19
CA LYS A 65 11.85 -5.43 1.26
C LYS A 65 12.63 -4.24 1.83
N GLY A 66 11.96 -3.13 2.13
CA GLY A 66 12.56 -1.92 2.70
C GLY A 66 13.09 -0.93 1.66
N GLU A 67 12.83 -1.15 0.38
CA GLU A 67 13.29 -0.27 -0.69
C GLU A 67 12.33 0.92 -0.82
N VAL A 68 12.89 2.13 -0.94
CA VAL A 68 12.11 3.37 -0.98
C VAL A 68 11.32 3.47 -2.28
N LEU A 69 10.01 3.69 -2.16
CA LEU A 69 9.11 3.99 -3.27
C LEU A 69 8.84 5.51 -3.37
N PHE A 70 8.63 6.15 -2.22
CA PHE A 70 8.44 7.60 -2.10
C PHE A 70 9.21 8.13 -0.90
N ASN A 71 9.78 9.32 -1.00
CA ASN A 71 10.57 9.91 0.09
C ASN A 71 9.69 10.23 1.29
N THR A 72 8.44 10.63 1.04
CA THR A 72 7.44 10.85 2.08
C THR A 72 6.05 10.42 1.64
N TRP A 73 5.14 10.17 2.59
CA TRP A 73 3.72 9.98 2.27
C TRP A 73 3.09 11.25 1.66
N ARG A 74 3.49 12.44 2.11
CA ARG A 74 2.96 13.71 1.57
C ARG A 74 3.23 13.88 0.08
N GLU A 75 4.39 13.40 -0.39
CA GLU A 75 4.80 13.50 -1.80
C GLU A 75 3.80 12.83 -2.75
N ILE A 76 3.23 11.69 -2.36
CA ILE A 76 2.20 10.95 -3.13
C ILE A 76 0.98 11.86 -3.43
N PHE A 77 0.63 12.75 -2.49
CA PHE A 77 -0.56 13.59 -2.56
C PHE A 77 -0.24 15.07 -2.81
N SER A 78 0.94 15.37 -3.35
CA SER A 78 1.38 16.74 -3.66
C SER A 78 0.71 17.37 -4.89
N GLY A 79 -0.11 16.60 -5.62
CA GLY A 79 -0.69 17.01 -6.91
C GLY A 79 0.21 16.73 -8.11
N SER A 80 1.42 16.20 -7.90
CA SER A 80 2.36 15.82 -8.96
C SER A 80 2.03 14.50 -9.66
N GLY A 81 0.96 13.79 -9.26
CA GLY A 81 0.58 12.50 -9.86
C GLY A 81 1.31 11.27 -9.28
N ALA A 82 2.05 11.43 -8.18
CA ALA A 82 2.74 10.34 -7.48
C ALA A 82 3.73 9.57 -8.38
N TYR A 83 4.54 10.29 -9.15
CA TYR A 83 5.58 9.66 -9.98
C TYR A 83 6.64 8.95 -9.13
N PHE A 84 7.01 7.75 -9.55
CA PHE A 84 8.18 7.06 -9.01
C PHE A 84 9.44 7.65 -9.65
N SER A 85 10.43 8.01 -8.83
CA SER A 85 11.71 8.56 -9.30
C SER A 85 12.57 7.55 -10.09
N HIS A 86 12.27 6.26 -9.92
CA HIS A 86 12.93 5.13 -10.57
C HIS A 86 11.89 4.02 -10.79
N LYS A 87 12.21 3.01 -11.60
CA LYS A 87 11.31 1.87 -11.81
C LYS A 87 11.00 1.21 -10.46
N PRO A 88 9.74 1.27 -9.98
CA PRO A 88 9.41 0.76 -8.66
C PRO A 88 9.38 -0.77 -8.68
N ARG A 89 9.68 -1.38 -7.53
CA ARG A 89 9.40 -2.79 -7.26
C ARG A 89 8.33 -2.87 -6.19
N ILE A 90 7.13 -3.26 -6.59
CA ILE A 90 6.00 -3.40 -5.67
C ILE A 90 5.82 -4.91 -5.46
N PHE A 91 5.93 -5.33 -4.22
CA PHE A 91 5.79 -6.73 -3.87
C PHE A 91 4.42 -6.99 -3.24
N SER A 92 3.80 -8.10 -3.62
CA SER A 92 2.69 -8.69 -2.87
C SER A 92 3.17 -9.24 -1.52
N PHE A 93 2.25 -9.51 -0.59
CA PHE A 93 2.60 -10.06 0.73
C PHE A 93 3.35 -11.40 0.65
N ASP A 94 3.08 -12.23 -0.35
CA ASP A 94 3.80 -13.49 -0.64
C ASP A 94 5.14 -13.30 -1.39
N GLY A 95 5.52 -12.05 -1.69
CA GLY A 95 6.86 -11.69 -2.19
C GLY A 95 7.02 -11.67 -3.71
N LYS A 96 5.93 -11.72 -4.49
CA LYS A 96 5.98 -11.57 -5.95
C LYS A 96 6.10 -10.09 -6.34
N ASP A 97 7.01 -9.77 -7.25
CA ASP A 97 7.08 -8.42 -7.84
C ASP A 97 5.95 -8.25 -8.87
N VAL A 98 4.91 -7.51 -8.51
CA VAL A 98 3.65 -7.48 -9.30
C VAL A 98 3.79 -6.73 -10.63
N LEU A 99 4.85 -5.95 -10.82
CA LEU A 99 5.09 -5.24 -12.08
C LEU A 99 5.94 -6.06 -13.06
N ASN A 100 6.74 -6.99 -12.56
CA ASN A 100 7.57 -7.87 -13.38
C ASN A 100 7.02 -9.31 -13.47
N ASN A 101 6.11 -9.70 -12.59
CA ASN A 101 5.43 -10.99 -12.59
C ASN A 101 3.93 -10.83 -12.24
N PRO A 102 3.08 -10.47 -13.22
CA PRO A 102 1.70 -10.09 -12.96
C PRO A 102 0.73 -11.24 -12.56
N LEU A 103 1.19 -12.49 -12.35
CA LEU A 103 0.33 -13.65 -12.02
C LEU A 103 1.00 -14.64 -11.04
#